data_AF-A0A9P7H088-F1
#
_entry.id   AF-A0A9P7H088-F1
#
_cell.length_a   1.000
_cell.length_b   1.000
_cell.length_c   1.000
_cell.angle_alpha   90.00
_cell.angle_beta   90.00
_cell.angle_gamma   90.00
#
_symmetry.space_group_name_H-M   'P 1'
#
loop_
_entity.id
_entity.type
_entity.pdbx_description
1 polymer ?
#
loop_
_entity_poly.entity_id
_entity_poly.type
_entity_poly.pdbx_seq_one_letter_code
_entity_poly.pdbx_strand_id
1 'polypeptide(L)'
;MRYSFISALIAISSAVQAAAQLSGKVGPLTTHQAKAAIKTCNIVNYGAKANAKTDNSAAIQKAWDACKVGGGEVVIPEGDYGLGTWLTLSSKTPMSFRLDGTIYRIGTGDGNMFMFKHLEDFEFYSSTSKGAIQGYGYEFHKNKKYGPRILRFFDVKSFSMHDVALVDSPAFHFSLDTCSDGEVYNTVIHGGARGGLDGIDVWGSNIHIHDVEVSNKDECVTVKNPSDHLLIENIFCNWSGGCAMGSLATDTNIHHIEYNKIYTQRSNQMYMFKSYGGSGTVSNVALKNFQGHSNAYTLDLDAEWSSMKPIAGDGILYSNMTFSGWSGSCNDGKQRGPVKFNCPADVPCVDMQVDNFAVGTNKGDTVEHVCKNAYGSGVCLKEGDGGAYTTTQTVDAPSSATKTMDGELANGLGLTVSIAVPTIRSSFFPGVPVINPLMGASAKKAKATA
;
A
#
# COMPACT_ATOMS: atom_id res chain seq x y z
N MET A 1 28.11 -63.10 7.04
CA MET A 1 27.35 -62.47 5.95
C MET A 1 25.95 -62.14 6.47
N ARG A 2 25.74 -60.94 7.02
CA ARG A 2 24.42 -60.35 7.29
C ARG A 2 24.58 -58.83 7.20
N TYR A 3 24.17 -58.26 6.08
CA TYR A 3 24.11 -56.82 5.85
C TYR A 3 22.87 -56.27 6.56
N SER A 4 23.07 -55.34 7.50
CA SER A 4 21.98 -54.57 8.08
C SER A 4 21.92 -53.24 7.34
N PHE A 5 20.95 -53.10 6.44
CA PHE A 5 20.64 -51.83 5.79
C PHE A 5 19.88 -50.96 6.80
N ILE A 6 20.55 -49.91 7.30
CA ILE A 6 19.86 -48.80 7.97
C ILE A 6 19.53 -47.81 6.87
N SER A 7 18.27 -47.84 6.41
CA SER A 7 17.72 -46.80 5.54
C SER A 7 17.62 -45.49 6.34
N ALA A 8 18.49 -44.54 6.03
CA ALA A 8 18.31 -43.16 6.46
C ALA A 8 17.09 -42.58 5.72
N LEU A 9 15.95 -42.47 6.40
CA LEU A 9 14.88 -41.60 5.95
C LEU A 9 15.37 -40.16 6.10
N ILE A 10 15.83 -39.56 4.99
CA ILE A 10 15.94 -38.12 4.86
C ILE A 10 14.49 -37.60 4.84
N ALA A 11 14.02 -37.10 5.98
CA ALA A 11 12.82 -36.30 6.02
C ALA A 11 13.10 -34.99 5.28
N ILE A 12 12.78 -34.98 3.98
CA ILE A 12 12.63 -33.72 3.24
C ILE A 12 11.37 -33.10 3.83
N SER A 13 11.52 -32.28 4.87
CA SER A 13 10.49 -31.33 5.24
C SER A 13 10.42 -30.33 4.08
N SER A 14 9.59 -30.64 3.10
CA SER A 14 9.07 -29.63 2.19
C SER A 14 8.36 -28.64 3.10
N ALA A 15 9.06 -27.57 3.50
CA ALA A 15 8.45 -26.42 4.13
C ALA A 15 7.34 -26.00 3.17
N VAL A 16 6.10 -26.30 3.54
CA VAL A 16 4.94 -25.72 2.87
C VAL A 16 5.09 -24.24 3.14
N GLN A 17 5.74 -23.52 2.23
CA GLN A 17 5.78 -22.07 2.24
C GLN A 17 4.32 -21.67 2.25
N ALA A 18 3.84 -21.19 3.40
CA ALA A 18 2.50 -20.67 3.51
C ALA A 18 2.43 -19.51 2.53
N ALA A 19 1.81 -19.73 1.38
CA ALA A 19 1.36 -18.63 0.55
C ALA A 19 0.31 -17.92 1.40
N ALA A 20 0.69 -16.77 1.96
CA ALA A 20 -0.26 -15.87 2.55
C ALA A 20 -1.15 -15.40 1.40
N GLN A 21 -2.42 -15.77 1.44
CA GLN A 21 -3.37 -15.52 0.37
C GLN A 21 -4.68 -14.99 0.96
N LEU A 22 -5.47 -14.38 0.10
CA LEU A 22 -6.85 -14.00 0.37
C LEU A 22 -7.60 -15.19 0.98
N SER A 23 -8.41 -14.93 2.01
CA SER A 23 -9.22 -15.96 2.67
C SER A 23 -10.52 -16.27 1.92
N GLY A 24 -10.88 -15.45 0.93
CA GLY A 24 -12.09 -15.61 0.14
C GLY A 24 -12.12 -14.75 -1.11
N LYS A 25 -13.33 -14.51 -1.63
CA LYS A 25 -13.55 -13.55 -2.71
C LYS A 25 -13.33 -12.13 -2.19
N VAL A 26 -12.86 -11.26 -3.07
CA VAL A 26 -12.76 -9.82 -2.85
C VAL A 26 -13.60 -9.09 -3.90
N GLY A 27 -13.89 -7.82 -3.65
CA GLY A 27 -14.65 -6.98 -4.58
C GLY A 27 -16.14 -6.86 -4.24
N PRO A 28 -16.88 -6.04 -4.99
CA PRO A 28 -18.33 -5.87 -4.81
C PRO A 28 -19.11 -7.14 -5.12
N LEU A 29 -20.25 -7.33 -4.43
CA LEU A 29 -21.14 -8.48 -4.62
C LEU A 29 -21.99 -8.34 -5.89
N THR A 30 -22.30 -7.11 -6.29
CA THR A 30 -23.04 -6.80 -7.52
C THR A 30 -22.28 -5.77 -8.35
N THR A 31 -22.39 -5.87 -9.67
CA THR A 31 -21.64 -4.99 -10.59
C THR A 31 -22.18 -3.56 -10.57
N HIS A 32 -21.35 -2.56 -10.86
CA HIS A 32 -21.81 -1.18 -11.05
C HIS A 32 -22.93 -1.06 -12.10
N GLN A 33 -22.96 -1.88 -13.16
CA GLN A 33 -24.07 -1.85 -14.13
C GLN A 33 -25.39 -2.31 -13.51
N ALA A 34 -25.37 -3.33 -12.65
CA ALA A 34 -26.57 -3.77 -11.93
C ALA A 34 -27.07 -2.68 -10.96
N LYS A 35 -26.16 -2.01 -10.25
CA LYS A 35 -26.48 -0.89 -9.37
C LYS A 35 -27.03 0.31 -10.17
N ALA A 36 -26.38 0.68 -11.27
CA ALA A 36 -26.84 1.76 -12.15
C ALA A 36 -28.22 1.49 -12.78
N ALA A 37 -28.52 0.23 -13.10
CA ALA A 37 -29.83 -0.18 -13.62
C ALA A 37 -30.98 0.00 -12.61
N ILE A 38 -30.69 -0.01 -11.30
CA ILE A 38 -31.66 0.37 -10.26
C ILE A 38 -31.91 1.88 -10.33
N LYS A 39 -30.83 2.67 -10.25
CA LYS A 39 -30.90 4.13 -10.29
C LYS A 39 -29.53 4.74 -10.56
N THR A 40 -29.50 5.73 -11.44
CA THR A 40 -28.34 6.61 -11.63
C THR A 40 -28.64 8.02 -11.11
N CYS A 41 -27.81 8.51 -10.20
CA CYS A 41 -27.89 9.83 -9.61
C CYS A 41 -26.71 10.69 -10.08
N ASN A 42 -26.83 11.28 -11.27
CA ASN A 42 -25.85 12.24 -11.78
C ASN A 42 -25.92 13.56 -11.01
N ILE A 43 -24.82 13.99 -10.40
CA ILE A 43 -24.77 15.17 -9.51
C ILE A 43 -25.23 16.46 -10.18
N VAL A 44 -25.13 16.58 -11.51
CA VAL A 44 -25.61 17.75 -12.27
C VAL A 44 -27.14 17.90 -12.14
N ASN A 45 -27.87 16.78 -12.11
CA ASN A 45 -29.32 16.77 -11.89
C ASN A 45 -29.71 17.16 -10.45
N TYR A 46 -28.73 17.21 -9.54
CA TYR A 46 -28.90 17.64 -8.15
C TYR A 46 -28.27 19.01 -7.87
N GLY A 47 -27.94 19.76 -8.92
CA GLY A 47 -27.49 21.17 -8.85
C GLY A 47 -25.98 21.36 -8.87
N ALA A 48 -25.19 20.33 -9.20
CA ALA A 48 -23.75 20.50 -9.35
C ALA A 48 -23.41 21.46 -10.51
N LYS A 49 -22.34 22.21 -10.34
CA LYS A 49 -21.77 23.08 -11.36
C LYS A 49 -20.36 22.60 -11.68
N ALA A 50 -20.13 22.26 -12.95
CA ALA A 50 -18.83 21.85 -13.49
C ALA A 50 -17.89 23.06 -13.61
N ASN A 51 -17.49 23.60 -12.47
CA ASN A 51 -16.33 24.46 -12.34
C ASN A 51 -15.58 24.12 -11.03
N ALA A 52 -14.24 24.24 -11.06
CA ALA A 52 -13.35 23.98 -9.91
C ALA A 52 -13.53 24.96 -8.73
N LYS A 53 -14.56 25.81 -8.70
CA LYS A 53 -14.73 26.93 -7.75
C LYS A 53 -16.00 26.82 -6.90
N THR A 54 -17.06 26.23 -7.44
CA THR A 54 -18.34 26.08 -6.73
C THR A 54 -18.23 24.88 -5.80
N ASP A 55 -18.67 25.02 -4.55
CA ASP A 55 -18.80 23.87 -3.66
C ASP A 55 -19.94 22.95 -4.13
N ASN A 56 -19.59 21.75 -4.59
CA ASN A 56 -20.53 20.74 -5.08
C ASN A 56 -20.95 19.73 -4.01
N SER A 57 -20.51 19.89 -2.75
CA SER A 57 -20.82 18.97 -1.64
C SER A 57 -22.33 18.69 -1.50
N ALA A 58 -23.16 19.73 -1.53
CA ALA A 58 -24.61 19.60 -1.40
C ALA A 58 -25.25 18.82 -2.57
N ALA A 59 -24.73 18.96 -3.79
CA ALA A 59 -25.22 18.22 -4.95
C ALA A 59 -24.84 16.74 -4.86
N ILE A 60 -23.61 16.44 -4.44
CA ILE A 60 -23.14 15.06 -4.21
C ILE A 60 -23.95 14.39 -3.10
N GLN A 61 -24.17 15.09 -1.97
CA GLN A 61 -24.97 14.57 -0.86
C GLN A 61 -26.40 14.24 -1.29
N LYS A 62 -27.06 15.14 -2.05
CA LYS A 62 -28.42 14.89 -2.57
C LYS A 62 -28.46 13.72 -3.54
N ALA A 63 -27.47 13.58 -4.43
CA ALA A 63 -27.37 12.45 -5.33
C ALA A 63 -27.19 11.13 -4.57
N TRP A 64 -26.30 11.13 -3.55
CA TRP A 64 -26.10 9.99 -2.67
C TRP A 64 -27.39 9.61 -1.91
N ASP A 65 -28.05 10.58 -1.29
CA ASP A 65 -29.30 10.37 -0.56
C ASP A 65 -30.43 9.85 -1.44
N ALA A 66 -30.47 10.25 -2.71
CA ALA A 66 -31.44 9.75 -3.67
C ALA A 66 -31.17 8.31 -4.11
N CYS A 67 -29.91 7.91 -4.25
CA CYS A 67 -29.53 6.55 -4.68
C CYS A 67 -29.52 5.54 -3.53
N LYS A 68 -29.12 5.95 -2.31
CA LYS A 68 -29.03 5.04 -1.15
C LYS A 68 -30.37 4.49 -0.62
N VAL A 69 -31.51 4.94 -1.15
CA VAL A 69 -32.85 4.47 -0.74
C VAL A 69 -33.09 3.03 -1.20
N GLY A 70 -32.67 2.68 -2.42
CA GLY A 70 -32.86 1.35 -3.01
C GLY A 70 -31.58 0.75 -3.58
N GLY A 71 -30.45 1.44 -3.43
CA GLY A 71 -29.22 1.16 -4.16
C GLY A 71 -29.15 1.92 -5.47
N GLY A 72 -27.94 2.10 -5.98
CA GLY A 72 -27.74 2.88 -7.19
C GLY A 72 -26.30 3.29 -7.43
N GLU A 73 -26.12 4.09 -8.47
CA GLU A 73 -24.85 4.68 -8.85
C GLU A 73 -24.91 6.21 -8.74
N VAL A 74 -24.04 6.80 -7.93
CA VAL A 74 -23.77 8.25 -7.98
C VAL A 74 -22.75 8.52 -9.07
N VAL A 75 -23.02 9.49 -9.94
CA VAL A 75 -22.14 9.83 -11.07
C VAL A 75 -21.65 11.27 -10.94
N ILE A 76 -20.34 11.43 -10.90
CA ILE A 76 -19.63 12.68 -11.14
C ILE A 76 -19.13 12.63 -12.59
N PRO A 77 -19.85 13.24 -13.54
CA PRO A 77 -19.47 13.15 -14.96
C PRO A 77 -18.18 13.92 -15.23
N GLU A 78 -17.59 13.72 -16.42
CA GLU A 78 -16.41 14.49 -16.86
C GLU A 78 -16.61 16.00 -16.65
N GLY A 79 -15.56 16.68 -16.17
CA GLY A 79 -15.58 18.10 -15.80
C GLY A 79 -14.84 18.37 -14.49
N ASP A 80 -14.72 19.65 -14.15
CA ASP A 80 -14.05 20.10 -12.92
C ASP A 80 -15.06 20.49 -11.85
N TYR A 81 -14.92 20.00 -10.62
CA TYR A 81 -15.88 20.24 -9.54
C TYR A 81 -15.17 20.64 -8.26
N GLY A 82 -15.47 21.83 -7.72
CA GLY A 82 -14.98 22.23 -6.41
C GLY A 82 -15.65 21.46 -5.26
N LEU A 83 -14.89 21.15 -4.21
CA LEU A 83 -15.38 20.58 -2.95
C LEU A 83 -14.91 21.44 -1.77
N GLY A 84 -15.86 22.15 -1.17
CA GLY A 84 -15.65 23.07 -0.04
C GLY A 84 -16.00 22.45 1.30
N THR A 85 -17.01 21.58 1.31
CA THR A 85 -17.50 20.88 2.50
C THR A 85 -17.25 19.39 2.37
N TRP A 86 -16.70 18.77 3.42
CA TRP A 86 -16.37 17.35 3.44
C TRP A 86 -17.60 16.47 3.53
N LEU A 87 -17.53 15.29 2.91
CA LEU A 87 -18.65 14.36 2.80
C LEU A 87 -18.38 13.09 3.59
N THR A 88 -19.35 12.72 4.43
CA THR A 88 -19.40 11.41 5.08
C THR A 88 -20.61 10.66 4.56
N LEU A 89 -20.35 9.62 3.76
CA LEU A 89 -21.36 8.91 2.97
C LEU A 89 -21.51 7.49 3.49
N SER A 90 -22.73 7.10 3.82
CA SER A 90 -23.10 5.76 4.30
C SER A 90 -24.40 5.29 3.66
N SER A 91 -24.60 3.98 3.57
CA SER A 91 -25.75 3.33 2.93
C SER A 91 -25.97 1.95 3.53
N LYS A 92 -27.22 1.47 3.52
CA LYS A 92 -27.57 0.07 3.82
C LYS A 92 -27.88 -0.75 2.57
N THR A 93 -27.88 -0.10 1.41
CA THR A 93 -28.11 -0.72 0.11
C THR A 93 -26.82 -0.69 -0.72
N PRO A 94 -26.63 -1.60 -1.68
CA PRO A 94 -25.48 -1.59 -2.58
C PRO A 94 -25.33 -0.27 -3.32
N MET A 95 -24.09 0.24 -3.42
CA MET A 95 -23.80 1.55 -4.02
C MET A 95 -22.60 1.49 -4.95
N SER A 96 -22.63 2.31 -5.99
CA SER A 96 -21.43 2.67 -6.77
C SER A 96 -21.24 4.18 -6.78
N PHE A 97 -19.98 4.61 -6.81
CA PHE A 97 -19.57 6.00 -6.96
C PHE A 97 -18.66 6.11 -8.17
N ARG A 98 -19.21 6.58 -9.30
CA ARG A 98 -18.49 6.77 -10.54
C ARG A 98 -17.95 8.20 -10.64
N LEU A 99 -16.63 8.34 -10.52
CA LEU A 99 -15.89 9.57 -10.65
C LEU A 99 -15.27 9.64 -12.06
N ASP A 100 -15.95 10.22 -13.05
CA ASP A 100 -15.37 10.45 -14.37
C ASP A 100 -14.73 11.85 -14.50
N GLY A 101 -15.11 12.79 -13.62
CA GLY A 101 -14.53 14.13 -13.53
C GLY A 101 -13.39 14.27 -12.51
N THR A 102 -12.94 15.51 -12.31
CA THR A 102 -11.94 15.87 -11.30
C THR A 102 -12.57 16.68 -10.18
N ILE A 103 -12.37 16.23 -8.94
CA ILE A 103 -12.73 16.98 -7.73
C ILE A 103 -11.54 17.81 -7.27
N TYR A 104 -11.74 19.11 -7.07
CA TYR A 104 -10.72 20.03 -6.57
C TYR A 104 -11.05 20.49 -5.15
N ARG A 105 -10.10 20.35 -4.23
CA ARG A 105 -10.24 20.91 -2.88
C ARG A 105 -10.32 22.44 -2.96
N ILE A 106 -11.42 23.01 -2.44
CA ILE A 106 -11.52 24.45 -2.16
C ILE A 106 -11.74 24.73 -0.66
N GLY A 107 -12.12 23.71 0.11
CA GLY A 107 -12.27 23.78 1.57
C GLY A 107 -10.94 23.66 2.31
N THR A 108 -10.90 24.13 3.55
CA THR A 108 -9.67 24.15 4.40
C THR A 108 -9.84 23.45 5.74
N GLY A 109 -11.02 22.87 6.01
CA GLY A 109 -11.29 22.20 7.27
C GLY A 109 -10.44 20.94 7.47
N ASP A 110 -10.28 20.52 8.71
CA ASP A 110 -9.65 19.25 9.06
C ASP A 110 -10.56 18.05 8.74
N GLY A 111 -10.02 16.83 8.78
CA GLY A 111 -10.77 15.60 8.59
C GLY A 111 -10.42 14.89 7.28
N ASN A 112 -11.43 14.35 6.60
CA ASN A 112 -11.30 13.62 5.34
C ASN A 112 -12.23 14.27 4.31
N MET A 113 -11.75 14.62 3.12
CA MET A 113 -12.58 15.23 2.08
C MET A 113 -13.75 14.32 1.72
N PHE A 114 -13.48 13.02 1.56
CA PHE A 114 -14.46 11.96 1.47
C PHE A 114 -14.22 10.90 2.54
N MET A 115 -15.26 10.57 3.28
CA MET A 115 -15.33 9.37 4.11
C MET A 115 -16.51 8.52 3.64
N PHE A 116 -16.24 7.32 3.14
CA PHE A 116 -17.26 6.30 2.91
C PHE A 116 -17.26 5.35 4.11
N LYS A 117 -18.40 5.18 4.77
CA LYS A 117 -18.45 4.38 6.01
C LYS A 117 -19.68 3.50 6.14
N HIS A 118 -19.51 2.37 6.81
CA HIS A 118 -20.56 1.38 7.07
C HIS A 118 -21.29 1.02 5.77
N LEU A 119 -20.51 0.53 4.80
CA LEU A 119 -20.99 0.13 3.48
C LEU A 119 -20.71 -1.35 3.26
N GLU A 120 -21.60 -2.00 2.52
CA GLU A 120 -21.43 -3.34 2.02
C GLU A 120 -21.84 -3.36 0.55
N ASP A 121 -21.10 -4.08 -0.29
CA ASP A 121 -21.29 -4.11 -1.75
C ASP A 121 -21.11 -2.71 -2.39
N PHE A 122 -19.88 -2.20 -2.32
CA PHE A 122 -19.51 -0.85 -2.73
C PHE A 122 -18.45 -0.82 -3.85
N GLU A 123 -18.59 0.08 -4.83
CA GLU A 123 -17.59 0.24 -5.91
C GLU A 123 -17.30 1.73 -6.13
N PHE A 124 -16.06 2.16 -5.91
CA PHE A 124 -15.58 3.50 -6.22
C PHE A 124 -14.69 3.44 -7.46
N TYR A 125 -15.09 4.06 -8.55
CA TYR A 125 -14.34 3.88 -9.79
C TYR A 125 -14.48 5.04 -10.76
N SER A 126 -13.76 4.93 -11.88
CA SER A 126 -13.79 5.86 -13.00
C SER A 126 -13.91 5.04 -14.29
N SER A 127 -14.94 5.31 -15.09
CA SER A 127 -15.16 4.56 -16.34
C SER A 127 -14.17 4.94 -17.45
N THR A 128 -13.48 6.06 -17.27
CA THR A 128 -12.55 6.65 -18.25
C THR A 128 -11.09 6.40 -17.89
N SER A 129 -10.81 5.85 -16.71
CA SER A 129 -9.49 5.80 -16.07
C SER A 129 -8.82 7.18 -15.92
N LYS A 130 -9.63 8.24 -15.80
CA LYS A 130 -9.19 9.64 -15.68
C LYS A 130 -9.79 10.38 -14.49
N GLY A 131 -10.75 9.78 -13.78
CA GLY A 131 -11.30 10.36 -12.57
C GLY A 131 -10.24 10.66 -11.53
N ALA A 132 -10.30 11.85 -10.92
CA ALA A 132 -9.26 12.29 -10.00
C ALA A 132 -9.80 13.11 -8.83
N ILE A 133 -9.08 13.06 -7.71
CA ILE A 133 -9.24 14.02 -6.61
C ILE A 133 -7.93 14.80 -6.46
N GLN A 134 -7.98 16.09 -6.77
CA GLN A 134 -6.90 17.05 -6.57
C GLN A 134 -7.05 17.73 -5.20
N GLY A 135 -6.19 17.36 -4.26
CA GLY A 135 -6.17 17.83 -2.88
C GLY A 135 -5.51 19.18 -2.66
N TYR A 136 -4.72 19.73 -3.61
CA TYR A 136 -3.97 20.98 -3.46
C TYR A 136 -3.23 21.09 -2.11
N GLY A 137 -2.56 20.02 -1.70
CA GLY A 137 -1.77 19.90 -0.48
C GLY A 137 -0.64 20.91 -0.41
N TYR A 138 -0.06 21.30 -1.55
CA TYR A 138 0.99 22.32 -1.61
C TYR A 138 0.59 23.66 -0.93
N GLU A 139 -0.71 23.99 -0.88
CA GLU A 139 -1.19 25.20 -0.20
C GLU A 139 -0.95 25.17 1.32
N PHE A 140 -0.98 23.97 1.91
CA PHE A 140 -0.61 23.72 3.31
C PHE A 140 0.91 23.54 3.45
N HIS A 141 1.51 22.75 2.56
CA HIS A 141 2.91 22.34 2.69
C HIS A 141 3.90 23.50 2.49
N LYS A 142 3.59 24.49 1.65
CA LYS A 142 4.40 25.72 1.51
C LYS A 142 4.56 26.48 2.84
N ASN A 143 3.63 26.26 3.77
CA ASN A 143 3.64 26.84 5.12
C ASN A 143 4.04 25.82 6.19
N LYS A 144 4.62 24.67 5.80
CA LYS A 144 5.00 23.54 6.66
C LYS A 144 3.85 22.91 7.46
N LYS A 145 2.59 23.15 7.06
CA LYS A 145 1.38 22.59 7.69
C LYS A 145 0.90 21.35 6.94
N TYR A 146 0.01 20.59 7.59
CA TYR A 146 -0.85 19.59 6.99
C TYR A 146 -2.29 20.11 6.96
N GLY A 147 -3.16 19.45 6.20
CA GLY A 147 -4.59 19.74 6.13
C GLY A 147 -5.45 18.47 6.18
N PRO A 148 -6.59 18.42 5.48
CA PRO A 148 -7.42 17.22 5.43
C PRO A 148 -6.74 16.07 4.68
N ARG A 149 -7.20 14.85 4.94
CA ARG A 149 -6.92 13.66 4.13
C ARG A 149 -7.87 13.64 2.94
N ILE A 150 -7.50 12.97 1.84
CA ILE A 150 -8.37 12.89 0.67
C ILE A 150 -9.50 11.86 0.90
N LEU A 151 -9.16 10.60 1.12
CA LEU A 151 -10.12 9.50 1.11
C LEU A 151 -9.96 8.58 2.32
N ARG A 152 -11.08 8.24 2.98
CA ARG A 152 -11.13 7.17 3.98
C ARG A 152 -12.31 6.25 3.70
N PHE A 153 -12.05 4.96 3.66
CA PHE A 153 -13.07 3.93 3.82
C PHE A 153 -13.02 3.46 5.27
N PHE A 154 -14.17 3.44 5.94
CA PHE A 154 -14.27 3.01 7.33
C PHE A 154 -15.38 1.97 7.50
N ASP A 155 -15.02 0.74 7.87
CA ASP A 155 -15.97 -0.37 7.96
C ASP A 155 -16.74 -0.54 6.64
N VAL A 156 -15.97 -0.72 5.57
CA VAL A 156 -16.47 -1.00 4.22
C VAL A 156 -16.14 -2.44 3.86
N LYS A 157 -17.16 -3.20 3.41
CA LYS A 157 -17.08 -4.64 3.15
C LYS A 157 -17.48 -4.97 1.72
N SER A 158 -16.88 -6.00 1.14
CA SER A 158 -17.16 -6.45 -0.23
C SER A 158 -17.12 -5.26 -1.19
N PHE A 159 -15.92 -4.73 -1.41
CA PHE A 159 -15.76 -3.46 -2.12
C PHE A 159 -14.63 -3.48 -3.14
N SER A 160 -14.69 -2.54 -4.09
CA SER A 160 -13.51 -2.20 -4.88
C SER A 160 -13.29 -0.69 -5.02
N MET A 161 -12.03 -0.30 -5.20
CA MET A 161 -11.63 1.04 -5.64
C MET A 161 -10.64 0.93 -6.80
N HIS A 162 -10.94 1.53 -7.95
CA HIS A 162 -10.04 1.43 -9.09
C HIS A 162 -10.18 2.51 -10.16
N ASP A 163 -9.17 2.58 -11.04
CA ASP A 163 -9.15 3.45 -12.22
C ASP A 163 -9.16 4.95 -11.91
N VAL A 164 -8.69 5.34 -10.72
CA VAL A 164 -8.73 6.73 -10.22
C VAL A 164 -7.36 7.24 -9.77
N ALA A 165 -7.20 8.57 -9.76
CA ALA A 165 -6.01 9.25 -9.28
C ALA A 165 -6.29 10.04 -7.99
N LEU A 166 -5.41 9.91 -6.99
CA LEU A 166 -5.42 10.74 -5.77
C LEU A 166 -4.16 11.63 -5.76
N VAL A 167 -4.34 12.94 -5.79
CA VAL A 167 -3.25 13.86 -6.13
C VAL A 167 -3.12 14.97 -5.10
N ASP A 168 -1.90 15.17 -4.62
CA ASP A 168 -1.47 16.26 -3.75
C ASP A 168 -2.33 16.35 -2.49
N SER A 169 -2.40 15.27 -1.70
CA SER A 169 -3.12 15.30 -0.44
C SER A 169 -2.48 16.29 0.53
N PRO A 170 -3.26 17.12 1.25
CA PRO A 170 -2.73 17.92 2.36
C PRO A 170 -2.18 17.08 3.52
N ALA A 171 -2.62 15.83 3.65
CA ALA A 171 -2.13 14.81 4.60
C ALA A 171 -2.12 13.44 3.89
N PHE A 172 -2.80 12.43 4.43
CA PHE A 172 -2.88 11.07 3.85
C PHE A 172 -3.77 11.04 2.60
N HIS A 173 -3.44 10.21 1.61
CA HIS A 173 -4.23 10.07 0.39
C HIS A 173 -5.39 9.11 0.60
N PHE A 174 -5.12 7.87 1.01
CA PHE A 174 -6.13 6.84 1.19
C PHE A 174 -5.91 6.00 2.45
N SER A 175 -6.94 5.92 3.29
CA SER A 175 -6.96 5.00 4.43
C SER A 175 -8.11 4.00 4.31
N LEU A 176 -7.79 2.72 4.41
CA LEU A 176 -8.70 1.60 4.55
C LEU A 176 -8.74 1.21 6.03
N ASP A 177 -9.79 1.65 6.72
CA ASP A 177 -9.96 1.46 8.15
C ASP A 177 -10.98 0.37 8.44
N THR A 178 -10.52 -0.73 9.03
CA THR A 178 -11.38 -1.85 9.46
C THR A 178 -12.24 -2.37 8.31
N CYS A 179 -11.67 -2.45 7.11
CA CYS A 179 -12.37 -2.87 5.90
C CYS A 179 -12.20 -4.38 5.66
N SER A 180 -13.08 -5.00 4.85
CA SER A 180 -12.91 -6.40 4.47
C SER A 180 -13.38 -6.75 3.06
N ASP A 181 -12.89 -7.87 2.53
CA ASP A 181 -13.31 -8.44 1.24
C ASP A 181 -13.14 -7.44 0.08
N GLY A 182 -12.01 -6.74 0.09
CA GLY A 182 -11.75 -5.54 -0.70
C GLY A 182 -10.76 -5.75 -1.83
N GLU A 183 -10.93 -5.02 -2.93
CA GLU A 183 -9.94 -4.97 -4.03
C GLU A 183 -9.60 -3.52 -4.41
N VAL A 184 -8.32 -3.15 -4.41
CA VAL A 184 -7.85 -1.82 -4.80
C VAL A 184 -6.84 -1.94 -5.92
N TYR A 185 -7.12 -1.33 -7.07
CA TYR A 185 -6.22 -1.47 -8.22
C TYR A 185 -6.26 -0.34 -9.23
N ASN A 186 -5.35 -0.36 -10.21
CA ASN A 186 -5.25 0.66 -11.25
C ASN A 186 -5.34 2.07 -10.68
N THR A 187 -4.56 2.34 -9.63
CA THR A 187 -4.64 3.60 -8.88
C THR A 187 -3.27 4.27 -8.89
N VAL A 188 -3.26 5.58 -9.09
CA VAL A 188 -2.04 6.39 -9.04
C VAL A 188 -2.17 7.45 -7.95
N ILE A 189 -1.16 7.52 -7.09
CA ILE A 189 -1.12 8.43 -5.94
C ILE A 189 0.13 9.29 -6.03
N HIS A 190 -0.04 10.60 -6.25
CA HIS A 190 1.08 11.54 -6.35
C HIS A 190 0.94 12.64 -5.29
N GLY A 191 1.72 12.56 -4.23
CA GLY A 191 1.84 13.55 -3.17
C GLY A 191 3.20 14.27 -3.16
N GLY A 192 3.29 15.32 -2.35
CA GLY A 192 4.54 16.04 -2.13
C GLY A 192 5.63 15.17 -1.48
N ALA A 193 6.89 15.51 -1.70
CA ALA A 193 8.03 14.78 -1.17
C ALA A 193 8.32 15.11 0.32
N ARG A 194 7.37 14.83 1.21
CA ARG A 194 7.47 14.98 2.68
C ARG A 194 6.79 13.82 3.41
N GLY A 195 7.28 13.48 4.61
CA GLY A 195 6.57 12.57 5.52
C GLY A 195 5.17 13.09 5.92
N GLY A 196 4.30 12.20 6.40
CA GLY A 196 2.90 12.46 6.74
C GLY A 196 1.98 12.64 5.51
N LEU A 197 2.46 12.24 4.32
CA LEU A 197 1.74 12.30 3.04
C LEU A 197 1.49 10.90 2.48
N ASP A 198 1.09 10.01 3.38
CA ASP A 198 0.91 8.58 3.24
C ASP A 198 0.07 8.24 2.00
N GLY A 199 0.47 7.21 1.26
CA GLY A 199 -0.21 6.72 0.06
C GLY A 199 -1.45 5.94 0.45
N ILE A 200 -1.26 4.64 0.70
CA ILE A 200 -2.31 3.74 1.19
C ILE A 200 -1.92 3.21 2.58
N ASP A 201 -2.74 3.51 3.58
CA ASP A 201 -2.73 2.81 4.86
C ASP A 201 -3.89 1.81 4.90
N VAL A 202 -3.62 0.57 5.30
CA VAL A 202 -4.65 -0.48 5.37
C VAL A 202 -4.62 -1.24 6.70
N TRP A 203 -5.79 -1.41 7.29
CA TRP A 203 -6.04 -2.44 8.29
C TRP A 203 -7.43 -3.05 8.12
N GLY A 204 -7.49 -4.37 8.21
CA GLY A 204 -8.66 -5.13 7.80
C GLY A 204 -8.35 -6.58 7.46
N SER A 205 -9.32 -7.27 6.86
CA SER A 205 -9.19 -8.69 6.51
C SER A 205 -9.55 -8.96 5.06
N ASN A 206 -8.84 -9.88 4.40
CA ASN A 206 -9.19 -10.34 3.05
C ASN A 206 -9.21 -9.19 2.02
N ILE A 207 -8.07 -8.50 1.83
CA ILE A 207 -7.97 -7.37 0.88
C ILE A 207 -6.83 -7.61 -0.10
N HIS A 208 -7.13 -7.40 -1.38
CA HIS A 208 -6.18 -7.45 -2.48
C HIS A 208 -5.85 -6.02 -2.94
N ILE A 209 -4.58 -5.62 -2.90
CA ILE A 209 -4.12 -4.31 -3.41
C ILE A 209 -3.09 -4.57 -4.49
N HIS A 210 -3.37 -4.15 -5.72
CA HIS A 210 -2.45 -4.41 -6.82
C HIS A 210 -2.45 -3.35 -7.90
N ASP A 211 -1.43 -3.27 -8.74
CA ASP A 211 -1.38 -2.29 -9.83
C ASP A 211 -1.52 -0.84 -9.32
N VAL A 212 -0.70 -0.48 -8.31
CA VAL A 212 -0.70 0.85 -7.68
C VAL A 212 0.66 1.52 -7.83
N GLU A 213 0.66 2.79 -8.22
CA GLU A 213 1.84 3.65 -8.17
C GLU A 213 1.69 4.71 -7.07
N VAL A 214 2.74 4.89 -6.27
CA VAL A 214 2.79 5.92 -5.22
C VAL A 214 4.08 6.72 -5.34
N SER A 215 3.93 8.05 -5.39
CA SER A 215 5.00 9.04 -5.24
C SER A 215 4.68 9.95 -4.05
N ASN A 216 5.55 10.00 -3.05
CA ASN A 216 5.42 10.83 -1.85
C ASN A 216 6.76 10.84 -1.08
N LYS A 217 6.75 11.00 0.26
CA LYS A 217 7.94 10.66 1.08
C LYS A 217 7.59 9.99 2.41
N ASP A 218 6.46 9.28 2.42
CA ASP A 218 6.00 8.45 3.52
C ASP A 218 5.46 7.11 2.99
N GLU A 219 4.56 6.44 3.70
CA GLU A 219 3.97 5.15 3.34
C GLU A 219 3.64 5.03 1.84
N CYS A 220 4.13 3.97 1.20
CA CYS A 220 3.70 3.59 -0.15
C CYS A 220 2.35 2.85 -0.04
N VAL A 221 2.40 1.54 0.26
CA VAL A 221 1.26 0.73 0.70
C VAL A 221 1.65 0.06 2.02
N THR A 222 1.02 0.46 3.12
CA THR A 222 1.45 0.08 4.47
C THR A 222 0.33 -0.59 5.26
N VAL A 223 0.65 -1.76 5.84
CA VAL A 223 -0.25 -2.52 6.72
C VAL A 223 -0.15 -1.99 8.17
N LYS A 224 -1.30 -1.75 8.80
CA LYS A 224 -1.43 -1.44 10.23
C LYS A 224 -2.14 -2.60 10.97
N ASN A 225 -2.13 -2.59 12.30
CA ASN A 225 -2.80 -3.61 13.11
C ASN A 225 -4.22 -3.19 13.54
N PRO A 226 -5.16 -4.13 13.67
CA PRO A 226 -5.07 -5.55 13.31
C PRO A 226 -5.28 -5.79 11.79
N SER A 227 -4.64 -6.81 11.23
CA SER A 227 -4.83 -7.18 9.81
C SER A 227 -4.63 -8.66 9.53
N ASP A 228 -5.42 -9.23 8.62
CA ASP A 228 -5.19 -10.60 8.18
C ASP A 228 -5.57 -10.88 6.71
N HIS A 229 -4.90 -11.86 6.09
CA HIS A 229 -5.17 -12.29 4.70
C HIS A 229 -5.12 -11.12 3.70
N LEU A 230 -4.01 -10.38 3.69
CA LEU A 230 -3.78 -9.30 2.71
C LEU A 230 -2.82 -9.77 1.63
N LEU A 231 -3.19 -9.57 0.37
CA LEU A 231 -2.31 -9.77 -0.79
C LEU A 231 -2.02 -8.41 -1.43
N ILE A 232 -0.75 -8.03 -1.49
CA ILE A 232 -0.31 -6.73 -1.99
C ILE A 232 0.71 -6.96 -3.09
N GLU A 233 0.37 -6.74 -4.36
CA GLU A 233 1.29 -7.09 -5.45
C GLU A 233 1.34 -6.13 -6.63
N ASN A 234 2.44 -6.15 -7.39
CA ASN A 234 2.64 -5.27 -8.54
C ASN A 234 2.51 -3.78 -8.15
N ILE A 235 3.34 -3.35 -7.19
CA ILE A 235 3.34 -1.99 -6.64
C ILE A 235 4.58 -1.24 -7.13
N PHE A 236 4.38 0.01 -7.56
CA PHE A 236 5.47 0.93 -7.89
C PHE A 236 5.58 2.06 -6.87
N CYS A 237 6.57 1.96 -5.97
CA CYS A 237 6.95 3.06 -5.09
C CYS A 237 7.95 3.97 -5.81
N ASN A 238 7.43 4.94 -6.58
CA ASN A 238 8.18 5.83 -7.45
C ASN A 238 8.57 7.11 -6.71
N TRP A 239 9.72 7.13 -6.03
CA TRP A 239 10.09 8.18 -5.08
C TRP A 239 9.06 8.29 -3.94
N SER A 240 9.16 7.40 -2.97
CA SER A 240 8.24 7.28 -1.83
C SER A 240 9.00 7.22 -0.49
N GLY A 241 8.32 7.03 0.62
CA GLY A 241 8.92 6.41 1.80
C GLY A 241 9.17 4.92 1.57
N GLY A 242 8.27 4.24 0.85
CA GLY A 242 8.33 2.79 0.60
C GLY A 242 7.25 2.04 1.37
N CYS A 243 7.09 0.75 1.09
CA CYS A 243 6.13 -0.09 1.81
C CYS A 243 6.60 -0.29 3.26
N ALA A 244 5.65 -0.53 4.16
CA ALA A 244 5.96 -0.81 5.56
C ALA A 244 4.86 -1.63 6.26
N MET A 245 5.14 -1.98 7.50
CA MET A 245 4.18 -2.47 8.48
C MET A 245 4.36 -1.72 9.80
N GLY A 246 3.27 -1.14 10.31
CA GLY A 246 3.25 -0.34 11.55
C GLY A 246 3.14 1.17 11.30
N SER A 247 3.41 2.04 12.28
CA SER A 247 3.89 1.72 13.63
C SER A 247 2.95 0.78 14.36
N LEU A 248 3.52 -0.32 14.85
CA LEU A 248 2.77 -1.32 15.60
C LEU A 248 2.75 -0.96 17.08
N ALA A 249 1.67 -1.31 17.76
CA ALA A 249 1.40 -0.96 19.16
C ALA A 249 0.99 -2.19 19.98
N THR A 250 0.51 -1.98 21.21
CA THR A 250 -0.13 -3.02 22.04
C THR A 250 -1.29 -3.68 21.27
N ASP A 251 -1.53 -4.96 21.57
CA ASP A 251 -2.56 -5.78 20.92
C ASP A 251 -2.35 -5.92 19.39
N THR A 252 -1.07 -5.94 18.95
CA THR A 252 -0.74 -6.24 17.56
C THR A 252 -1.19 -7.66 17.22
N ASN A 253 -2.01 -7.77 16.18
CA ASN A 253 -2.46 -9.04 15.63
C ASN A 253 -2.44 -8.92 14.10
N ILE A 254 -1.32 -9.29 13.48
CA ILE A 254 -1.16 -9.28 12.03
C ILE A 254 -0.75 -10.65 11.55
N HIS A 255 -1.51 -11.26 10.64
CA HIS A 255 -1.11 -12.56 10.09
C HIS A 255 -1.62 -12.87 8.67
N HIS A 256 -0.90 -13.74 7.95
CA HIS A 256 -1.18 -14.06 6.54
C HIS A 256 -1.11 -12.82 5.63
N ILE A 257 0.07 -12.21 5.56
CA ILE A 257 0.33 -11.05 4.70
C ILE A 257 1.31 -11.43 3.60
N GLU A 258 0.96 -11.21 2.34
CA GLU A 258 1.89 -11.34 1.22
C GLU A 258 2.11 -10.00 0.52
N TYR A 259 3.37 -9.62 0.35
CA TYR A 259 3.78 -8.62 -0.63
C TYR A 259 4.54 -9.32 -1.75
N ASN A 260 4.16 -9.09 -3.01
CA ASN A 260 4.80 -9.72 -4.15
C ASN A 260 5.04 -8.74 -5.30
N LYS A 261 6.20 -8.78 -5.96
CA LYS A 261 6.51 -7.90 -7.11
C LYS A 261 6.39 -6.42 -6.75
N ILE A 262 7.19 -6.00 -5.77
CA ILE A 262 7.25 -4.60 -5.32
C ILE A 262 8.47 -3.94 -5.95
N TYR A 263 8.26 -2.92 -6.77
CA TYR A 263 9.32 -2.13 -7.38
C TYR A 263 9.47 -0.80 -6.65
N THR A 264 10.66 -0.49 -6.14
CA THR A 264 10.89 0.70 -5.31
C THR A 264 12.14 1.45 -5.72
N GLN A 265 12.02 2.73 -6.02
CA GLN A 265 13.14 3.57 -6.41
C GLN A 265 13.22 4.84 -5.57
N ARG A 266 14.43 5.25 -5.17
CA ARG A 266 14.73 6.48 -4.41
C ARG A 266 13.83 6.70 -3.18
N SER A 267 13.45 5.61 -2.55
CA SER A 267 12.60 5.61 -1.37
C SER A 267 13.39 5.53 -0.07
N ASN A 268 12.71 5.67 1.06
CA ASN A 268 13.38 5.52 2.37
C ASN A 268 13.76 4.04 2.59
N GLN A 269 12.89 3.10 2.21
CA GLN A 269 13.14 1.66 2.27
C GLN A 269 12.49 0.93 1.10
N MET A 270 12.84 -0.34 0.88
CA MET A 270 12.03 -1.27 0.08
C MET A 270 10.89 -1.85 0.93
N TYR A 271 11.19 -2.28 2.17
CA TYR A 271 10.18 -2.63 3.16
C TYR A 271 10.70 -2.38 4.59
N MET A 272 9.84 -1.83 5.46
CA MET A 272 10.19 -1.61 6.86
C MET A 272 9.12 -2.14 7.82
N PHE A 273 9.51 -2.86 8.85
CA PHE A 273 8.68 -3.12 10.03
C PHE A 273 9.08 -2.13 11.11
N LYS A 274 8.11 -1.44 11.73
CA LYS A 274 8.39 -0.41 12.75
C LYS A 274 7.57 -0.63 14.01
N SER A 275 8.26 -0.82 15.12
CA SER A 275 7.69 -0.88 16.47
C SER A 275 8.68 -0.34 17.51
N TYR A 276 8.22 -0.09 18.73
CA TYR A 276 9.08 0.20 19.87
C TYR A 276 8.37 -0.23 21.16
N GLY A 277 8.75 -1.41 21.67
CA GLY A 277 8.04 -2.07 22.77
C GLY A 277 6.69 -2.63 22.31
N GLY A 278 5.67 -2.55 23.16
CA GLY A 278 4.34 -3.11 22.88
C GLY A 278 4.26 -4.62 23.06
N SER A 279 3.22 -5.24 22.49
CA SER A 279 2.93 -6.67 22.64
C SER A 279 2.11 -7.19 21.45
N GLY A 280 1.97 -8.51 21.36
CA GLY A 280 1.21 -9.18 20.31
C GLY A 280 2.11 -9.83 19.27
N THR A 281 1.56 -10.17 18.10
CA THR A 281 2.21 -11.01 17.10
C THR A 281 2.07 -10.46 15.68
N VAL A 282 3.17 -10.54 14.94
CA VAL A 282 3.19 -10.51 13.47
C VAL A 282 3.65 -11.88 12.99
N SER A 283 2.82 -12.60 12.25
CA SER A 283 3.13 -13.98 11.84
C SER A 283 2.69 -14.31 10.42
N ASN A 284 3.32 -15.32 9.80
CA ASN A 284 2.93 -15.80 8.47
C ASN A 284 2.99 -14.67 7.42
N VAL A 285 4.17 -14.05 7.29
CA VAL A 285 4.41 -12.93 6.36
C VAL A 285 5.36 -13.36 5.26
N ALA A 286 4.99 -13.10 4.00
CA ALA A 286 5.81 -13.38 2.84
C ALA A 286 6.10 -12.10 2.05
N LEU A 287 7.37 -11.68 1.97
CA LEU A 287 7.82 -10.56 1.15
C LEU A 287 8.65 -11.08 -0.04
N LYS A 288 8.00 -11.20 -1.19
CA LYS A 288 8.51 -11.88 -2.38
C LYS A 288 8.79 -10.92 -3.54
N ASN A 289 9.83 -11.21 -4.31
CA ASN A 289 10.13 -10.56 -5.59
C ASN A 289 10.21 -9.03 -5.50
N PHE A 290 10.99 -8.50 -4.55
CA PHE A 290 11.23 -7.07 -4.46
C PHE A 290 12.39 -6.67 -5.37
N GLN A 291 12.21 -5.57 -6.10
CA GLN A 291 13.26 -4.95 -6.92
C GLN A 291 13.38 -3.48 -6.56
N GLY A 292 14.60 -2.96 -6.43
CA GLY A 292 14.74 -1.54 -6.17
C GLY A 292 16.15 -1.00 -6.29
N HIS A 293 16.27 0.31 -6.48
CA HIS A 293 17.56 0.99 -6.52
C HIS A 293 17.51 2.37 -5.89
N SER A 294 18.68 2.82 -5.45
CA SER A 294 18.89 4.15 -4.89
C SER A 294 18.07 4.44 -3.62
N ASN A 295 17.61 3.40 -2.94
CA ASN A 295 16.88 3.48 -1.68
C ASN A 295 17.84 3.69 -0.50
N ALA A 296 17.38 4.31 0.58
CA ALA A 296 18.21 4.49 1.78
C ALA A 296 18.38 3.19 2.58
N TYR A 297 17.30 2.45 2.81
CA TYR A 297 17.28 1.10 3.36
C TYR A 297 16.68 0.13 2.33
N THR A 298 16.80 -1.17 2.61
CA THR A 298 16.20 -2.25 1.80
C THR A 298 15.20 -3.02 2.66
N LEU A 299 15.62 -4.06 3.36
CA LEU A 299 14.81 -4.82 4.32
C LEU A 299 15.20 -4.35 5.73
N ASP A 300 14.29 -3.62 6.39
CA ASP A 300 14.54 -3.01 7.71
C ASP A 300 13.46 -3.40 8.72
N LEU A 301 13.72 -4.39 9.56
CA LEU A 301 12.90 -4.64 10.75
C LEU A 301 13.51 -3.85 11.90
N ASP A 302 12.80 -2.84 12.38
CA ASP A 302 13.24 -1.99 13.48
C ASP A 302 12.22 -1.98 14.63
N ALA A 303 12.47 -2.82 15.64
CA ALA A 303 11.64 -2.91 16.84
C ALA A 303 12.05 -1.94 17.96
N GLU A 304 12.96 -1.01 17.66
CA GLU A 304 13.31 0.14 18.51
C GLU A 304 13.23 1.44 17.69
N TRP A 305 12.18 1.55 16.85
CA TRP A 305 12.07 2.60 15.85
C TRP A 305 11.99 3.99 16.50
N SER A 306 13.10 4.73 16.44
CA SER A 306 13.29 6.00 17.18
C SER A 306 12.30 7.13 16.87
N SER A 307 11.57 7.05 15.75
CA SER A 307 10.55 8.04 15.38
C SER A 307 9.20 7.83 16.08
N MET A 308 9.03 6.75 16.84
CA MET A 308 7.90 6.57 17.76
C MET A 308 8.39 6.53 19.21
N LYS A 309 7.49 6.86 20.13
CA LYS A 309 7.77 6.71 21.56
C LYS A 309 7.71 5.22 21.94
N PRO A 310 8.56 4.75 22.87
CA PRO A 310 8.43 3.41 23.44
C PRO A 310 7.04 3.22 24.03
N ILE A 311 6.46 2.05 23.78
CA ILE A 311 5.19 1.60 24.34
C ILE A 311 5.50 0.50 25.35
N ALA A 312 4.78 0.47 26.48
CA ALA A 312 4.97 -0.56 27.49
C ALA A 312 4.74 -1.97 26.93
N GLY A 313 5.61 -2.90 27.33
CA GLY A 313 5.60 -4.30 26.90
C GLY A 313 6.97 -4.75 26.38
N ASP A 314 7.19 -6.05 26.36
CA ASP A 314 8.49 -6.69 26.08
C ASP A 314 8.85 -6.66 24.57
N GLY A 315 7.90 -6.25 23.72
CA GLY A 315 8.04 -6.21 22.28
C GLY A 315 7.03 -7.09 21.56
N ILE A 316 6.97 -6.93 20.25
CA ILE A 316 6.11 -7.72 19.36
C ILE A 316 6.87 -8.97 18.91
N LEU A 317 6.22 -10.12 18.97
CA LEU A 317 6.76 -11.35 18.41
C LEU A 317 6.59 -11.35 16.89
N TYR A 318 7.70 -11.37 16.17
CA TYR A 318 7.72 -11.58 14.72
C TYR A 318 8.10 -13.04 14.44
N SER A 319 7.23 -13.79 13.76
CA SER A 319 7.43 -15.22 13.54
C SER A 319 7.00 -15.69 12.16
N ASN A 320 7.58 -16.78 11.66
CA ASN A 320 7.24 -17.39 10.38
C ASN A 320 7.20 -16.36 9.23
N MET A 321 8.37 -15.80 8.92
CA MET A 321 8.51 -14.75 7.91
C MET A 321 9.47 -15.17 6.81
N THR A 322 9.06 -15.00 5.55
CA THR A 322 9.87 -15.33 4.38
C THR A 322 10.19 -14.08 3.58
N PHE A 323 11.46 -13.87 3.27
CA PHE A 323 11.97 -12.79 2.42
C PHE A 323 12.69 -13.43 1.24
N SER A 324 12.11 -13.39 0.04
CA SER A 324 12.65 -14.15 -1.10
C SER A 324 12.64 -13.41 -2.43
N GLY A 325 13.72 -13.52 -3.21
CA GLY A 325 13.79 -12.96 -4.56
C GLY A 325 14.00 -11.44 -4.59
N TRP A 326 14.84 -10.94 -3.70
CA TRP A 326 15.15 -9.51 -3.59
C TRP A 326 16.34 -9.17 -4.49
N SER A 327 16.25 -8.11 -5.30
CA SER A 327 17.38 -7.68 -6.13
C SER A 327 17.47 -6.17 -6.38
N GLY A 328 18.63 -5.70 -6.84
CA GLY A 328 18.89 -4.30 -7.19
C GLY A 328 20.03 -3.70 -6.36
N SER A 329 19.89 -2.45 -5.88
CA SER A 329 20.93 -1.78 -5.09
C SER A 329 20.41 -0.84 -3.99
N CYS A 330 21.21 -0.68 -2.93
CA CYS A 330 21.02 0.36 -1.91
C CYS A 330 22.05 1.50 -2.09
N ASN A 331 21.81 2.65 -1.46
CA ASN A 331 22.70 3.82 -1.61
C ASN A 331 24.09 3.63 -0.98
N ASP A 332 24.16 3.10 0.24
CA ASP A 332 25.41 2.87 0.97
C ASP A 332 25.24 1.63 1.85
N GLY A 333 25.65 0.48 1.32
CA GLY A 333 25.46 -0.82 1.97
C GLY A 333 26.31 -1.06 3.22
N LYS A 334 27.24 -0.16 3.58
CA LYS A 334 27.92 -0.19 4.89
C LYS A 334 27.22 0.68 5.91
N GLN A 335 26.73 1.84 5.50
CA GLN A 335 25.99 2.72 6.41
C GLN A 335 24.58 2.17 6.72
N ARG A 336 23.91 1.61 5.70
CA ARG A 336 22.56 1.08 5.77
C ARG A 336 22.50 -0.20 4.96
N GLY A 337 22.95 -1.27 5.61
CA GLY A 337 22.98 -2.63 5.06
C GLY A 337 21.67 -3.06 4.41
N PRO A 338 21.72 -3.88 3.33
CA PRO A 338 20.51 -4.36 2.66
C PRO A 338 19.58 -5.21 3.54
N VAL A 339 20.12 -5.82 4.60
CA VAL A 339 19.34 -6.57 5.59
C VAL A 339 19.67 -6.01 6.97
N LYS A 340 18.64 -5.51 7.65
CA LYS A 340 18.69 -5.10 9.05
C LYS A 340 17.52 -5.73 9.79
N PHE A 341 17.84 -6.63 10.72
CA PHE A 341 16.90 -7.14 11.71
C PHE A 341 17.30 -6.63 13.10
N ASN A 342 16.48 -5.76 13.69
CA ASN A 342 16.58 -5.30 15.07
C ASN A 342 15.34 -5.77 15.82
N CYS A 343 15.36 -7.03 16.25
CA CYS A 343 14.24 -7.65 16.97
C CYS A 343 14.32 -7.37 18.49
N PRO A 344 13.17 -7.39 19.19
CA PRO A 344 13.14 -7.24 20.65
C PRO A 344 14.03 -8.29 21.34
N ALA A 345 14.71 -7.91 22.41
CA ALA A 345 15.60 -8.83 23.14
C ALA A 345 14.83 -9.85 23.97
N ASP A 346 13.75 -9.41 24.62
CA ASP A 346 12.92 -10.25 25.47
C ASP A 346 11.93 -11.11 24.67
N VAL A 347 11.65 -10.70 23.42
CA VAL A 347 10.79 -11.42 22.47
C VAL A 347 11.49 -11.52 21.10
N PRO A 348 12.51 -12.40 20.96
CA PRO A 348 13.27 -12.55 19.71
C PRO A 348 12.39 -12.90 18.51
N CYS A 349 12.80 -12.49 17.31
CA CYS A 349 12.15 -12.98 16.08
C CYS A 349 12.54 -14.44 15.84
N VAL A 350 11.60 -15.27 15.39
CA VAL A 350 11.81 -16.71 15.16
C VAL A 350 11.25 -17.16 13.80
N ASP A 351 11.68 -18.31 13.29
CA ASP A 351 11.24 -18.84 11.99
C ASP A 351 11.37 -17.82 10.84
N MET A 352 12.49 -17.09 10.81
CA MET A 352 12.82 -16.12 9.78
C MET A 352 13.59 -16.81 8.64
N GLN A 353 13.19 -16.59 7.39
CA GLN A 353 13.84 -17.18 6.22
C GLN A 353 14.20 -16.11 5.20
N VAL A 354 15.49 -15.98 4.87
CA VAL A 354 15.99 -15.07 3.83
C VAL A 354 16.64 -15.89 2.73
N ASP A 355 16.00 -15.93 1.56
CA ASP A 355 16.44 -16.72 0.40
C ASP A 355 16.58 -15.86 -0.84
N ASN A 356 17.53 -16.17 -1.73
CA ASN A 356 17.69 -15.49 -3.01
C ASN A 356 17.68 -13.94 -2.87
N PHE A 357 18.63 -13.42 -2.10
CA PHE A 357 18.74 -12.01 -1.76
C PHE A 357 20.00 -11.41 -2.39
N ALA A 358 19.82 -10.64 -3.46
CA ALA A 358 20.89 -10.12 -4.32
C ALA A 358 20.80 -8.60 -4.47
N VAL A 359 20.90 -7.86 -3.36
CA VAL A 359 20.89 -6.39 -3.34
C VAL A 359 22.30 -5.87 -3.11
N GLY A 360 22.85 -5.17 -4.11
CA GLY A 360 24.17 -4.56 -4.06
C GLY A 360 24.18 -3.18 -3.40
N THR A 361 25.26 -2.44 -3.63
CA THR A 361 25.46 -1.06 -3.13
C THR A 361 25.91 -0.14 -4.27
N ASN A 362 25.49 1.12 -4.22
CA ASN A 362 25.98 2.18 -5.11
C ASN A 362 27.32 2.78 -4.63
N LYS A 363 27.78 2.42 -3.43
CA LYS A 363 29.02 2.92 -2.83
C LYS A 363 29.84 1.79 -2.22
N GLY A 364 31.08 1.66 -2.68
CA GLY A 364 31.97 0.55 -2.30
C GLY A 364 31.65 -0.73 -3.06
N ASP A 365 32.28 -1.82 -2.61
CA ASP A 365 32.25 -3.16 -3.20
C ASP A 365 31.69 -4.22 -2.24
N THR A 366 31.22 -3.80 -1.08
CA THR A 366 30.82 -4.66 0.04
C THR A 366 29.55 -4.12 0.69
N VAL A 367 28.73 -5.02 1.23
CA VAL A 367 27.49 -4.72 1.97
C VAL A 367 27.52 -5.36 3.34
N GLU A 368 26.75 -4.81 4.28
CA GLU A 368 26.58 -5.36 5.62
C GLU A 368 25.17 -5.92 5.81
N HIS A 369 25.08 -7.09 6.46
CA HIS A 369 23.86 -7.64 7.00
C HIS A 369 23.93 -7.61 8.52
N VAL A 370 22.97 -6.95 9.16
CA VAL A 370 22.94 -6.78 10.62
C VAL A 370 21.75 -7.54 11.17
N CYS A 371 22.01 -8.48 12.07
CA CYS A 371 20.98 -9.25 12.76
C CYS A 371 21.15 -9.11 14.27
N LYS A 372 20.06 -8.73 14.94
CA LYS A 372 19.94 -8.64 16.39
C LYS A 372 18.68 -9.39 16.84
N ASN A 373 18.88 -10.39 17.70
CA ASN A 373 17.83 -11.24 18.27
C ASN A 373 16.89 -11.87 17.22
N ALA A 374 17.42 -12.26 16.05
CA ALA A 374 16.63 -12.79 14.93
C ALA A 374 17.06 -14.23 14.59
N TYR A 375 16.12 -15.16 14.55
CA TYR A 375 16.41 -16.58 14.43
C TYR A 375 15.77 -17.22 13.22
N GLY A 376 16.51 -18.11 12.57
CA GLY A 376 16.10 -18.82 11.36
C GLY A 376 17.27 -19.05 10.41
N SER A 377 17.05 -18.95 9.09
CA SER A 377 18.03 -19.33 8.07
C SER A 377 18.24 -18.26 7.01
N GLY A 378 19.50 -18.05 6.61
CA GLY A 378 19.91 -17.12 5.56
C GLY A 378 20.65 -15.89 6.12
N VAL A 379 21.58 -15.35 5.33
CA VAL A 379 22.41 -14.17 5.67
C VAL A 379 23.02 -14.24 7.09
N CYS A 380 22.78 -13.23 7.94
CA CYS A 380 23.30 -13.12 9.30
C CYS A 380 22.42 -13.78 10.39
N LEU A 381 21.34 -14.48 10.02
CA LEU A 381 20.44 -15.12 10.99
C LEU A 381 21.14 -16.26 11.72
N LYS A 382 20.79 -16.47 13.00
CA LYS A 382 21.25 -17.62 13.78
C LYS A 382 20.22 -18.73 13.77
N GLU A 383 20.69 -19.97 13.72
CA GLU A 383 19.87 -21.14 14.02
C GLU A 383 19.47 -21.17 15.51
N GLY A 384 18.34 -21.81 15.82
CA GLY A 384 17.77 -21.89 17.18
C GLY A 384 16.62 -20.90 17.38
N ASP A 385 16.28 -20.60 18.63
CA ASP A 385 15.09 -19.80 18.99
C ASP A 385 15.27 -18.96 20.27
N GLY A 386 16.51 -18.75 20.75
CA GLY A 386 16.72 -18.07 22.03
C GLY A 386 18.08 -17.44 22.28
N GLY A 387 18.08 -16.39 23.10
CA GLY A 387 19.26 -15.64 23.55
C GLY A 387 19.39 -14.26 22.91
N ALA A 388 19.98 -13.31 23.64
CA ALA A 388 20.31 -12.01 23.07
C ALA A 388 21.59 -12.12 22.23
N TYR A 389 21.58 -11.54 21.02
CA TYR A 389 22.79 -11.41 20.23
C TYR A 389 22.70 -10.23 19.26
N THR A 390 23.87 -9.75 18.85
CA THR A 390 24.02 -8.85 17.70
C THR A 390 25.18 -9.38 16.86
N THR A 391 25.00 -9.43 15.54
CA THR A 391 26.06 -9.77 14.60
C THR A 391 25.98 -8.86 13.37
N THR A 392 27.14 -8.57 12.80
CA THR A 392 27.28 -7.89 11.51
C THR A 392 28.09 -8.80 10.60
N GLN A 393 27.52 -9.14 9.45
CA GLN A 393 28.20 -9.89 8.41
C GLN A 393 28.52 -8.94 7.25
N THR A 394 29.79 -8.79 6.90
CA THR A 394 30.22 -8.07 5.70
C THR A 394 30.44 -9.07 4.57
N VAL A 395 29.83 -8.82 3.40
CA VAL A 395 29.97 -9.67 2.21
C VAL A 395 30.24 -8.81 0.97
N ASP A 396 30.82 -9.40 -0.07
CA ASP A 396 30.96 -8.74 -1.36
C ASP A 396 29.59 -8.37 -1.93
N ALA A 397 29.49 -7.17 -2.49
CA ALA A 397 28.25 -6.67 -3.05
C ALA A 397 27.90 -7.47 -4.32
N PRO A 398 26.69 -8.06 -4.42
CA PRO A 398 26.30 -8.77 -5.62
C PRO A 398 26.23 -7.80 -6.81
N SER A 399 26.80 -8.21 -7.96
CA SER A 399 26.66 -7.47 -9.21
C SER A 399 25.34 -7.86 -9.89
N SER A 400 24.34 -6.99 -9.86
CA SER A 400 23.10 -7.21 -10.62
C SER A 400 22.72 -5.99 -11.43
N ALA A 401 22.53 -6.17 -12.74
CA ALA A 401 21.90 -5.16 -13.58
C ALA A 401 20.47 -4.93 -13.06
N THR A 402 20.19 -3.72 -12.58
CA THR A 402 18.85 -3.37 -12.11
C THR A 402 17.98 -3.10 -13.33
N LYS A 403 16.91 -3.88 -13.53
CA LYS A 403 15.87 -3.52 -14.51
C LYS A 403 15.10 -2.35 -13.94
N THR A 404 14.99 -1.27 -14.70
CA THR A 404 14.28 -0.06 -14.27
C THR A 404 12.88 0.01 -14.84
N MET A 405 12.05 0.89 -14.29
CA MET A 405 10.74 1.21 -14.83
C MET A 405 10.77 2.48 -15.67
N ASP A 406 9.91 2.57 -16.68
CA ASP A 406 9.69 3.83 -17.40
C ASP A 406 8.97 4.83 -16.50
N GLY A 407 9.34 6.11 -16.58
CA GLY A 407 8.70 7.20 -15.81
C GLY A 407 9.19 7.33 -14.37
N GLU A 408 10.35 6.76 -14.03
CA GLU A 408 10.98 6.99 -12.73
C GLU A 408 11.25 8.48 -12.47
N LEU A 409 10.79 8.95 -11.32
CA LEU A 409 11.03 10.31 -10.88
C LEU A 409 12.52 10.51 -10.53
N ALA A 410 13.17 11.42 -11.25
CA ALA A 410 14.54 11.84 -10.95
C ALA A 410 14.64 12.69 -9.66
N ASN A 411 13.55 13.35 -9.28
CA ASN A 411 13.40 14.16 -8.08
C ASN A 411 12.00 14.00 -7.51
N GLY A 412 11.86 14.17 -6.19
CA GLY A 412 10.56 14.17 -5.53
C GLY A 412 9.67 15.32 -5.97
N LEU A 413 8.36 15.10 -5.94
CA LEU A 413 7.36 16.11 -6.27
C LEU A 413 7.40 17.25 -5.24
N GLY A 414 7.29 18.49 -5.72
CA GLY A 414 7.48 19.69 -4.91
C GLY A 414 6.41 19.90 -3.83
N LEU A 415 6.69 20.82 -2.90
CA LEU A 415 5.81 21.17 -1.77
C LEU A 415 5.19 22.57 -1.89
N THR A 416 5.53 23.33 -2.93
CA THR A 416 5.22 24.77 -3.03
C THR A 416 4.43 25.15 -4.28
N VAL A 417 4.20 24.19 -5.18
CA VAL A 417 3.44 24.34 -6.43
C VAL A 417 2.51 23.14 -6.59
N SER A 418 1.43 23.31 -7.34
CA SER A 418 0.49 22.23 -7.64
C SER A 418 1.20 21.06 -8.33
N ILE A 419 0.85 19.84 -7.93
CA ILE A 419 1.24 18.61 -8.61
C ILE A 419 0.19 18.32 -9.68
N ALA A 420 0.63 18.01 -10.90
CA ALA A 420 -0.28 17.69 -12.00
C ALA A 420 -0.94 16.31 -11.78
N VAL A 421 -2.19 16.17 -12.24
CA VAL A 421 -2.89 14.88 -12.23
C VAL A 421 -2.21 13.93 -13.23
N PRO A 422 -1.65 12.79 -12.78
CA PRO A 422 -0.97 11.85 -13.66
C PRO A 422 -1.98 10.95 -14.40
N THR A 423 -1.49 10.27 -15.44
CA THR A 423 -2.20 9.16 -16.07
C THR A 423 -1.88 7.85 -15.35
N ILE A 424 -2.87 6.97 -15.23
CA ILE A 424 -2.67 5.62 -14.70
C ILE A 424 -1.90 4.80 -15.73
N ARG A 425 -0.80 4.16 -15.30
CA ARG A 425 0.07 3.34 -16.15
C ARG A 425 -0.43 1.91 -16.29
N SER A 426 0.16 1.18 -17.23
CA SER A 426 -0.22 -0.21 -17.58
C SER A 426 0.82 -1.26 -17.18
N SER A 427 1.79 -0.90 -16.33
CA SER A 427 2.77 -1.82 -15.75
C SER A 427 3.32 -1.18 -14.48
N PHE A 428 3.50 -1.96 -13.41
CA PHE A 428 3.94 -1.46 -12.10
C PHE A 428 5.22 -2.15 -11.59
N PHE A 429 5.67 -3.18 -12.29
CA PHE A 429 6.89 -3.92 -12.01
C PHE A 429 7.57 -4.35 -13.32
N PRO A 430 8.91 -4.40 -13.41
CA PRO A 430 9.61 -4.63 -14.67
C PRO A 430 9.17 -5.92 -15.40
N GLY A 431 8.63 -5.75 -16.61
CA GLY A 431 8.19 -6.85 -17.47
C GLY A 431 6.89 -7.54 -17.03
N VAL A 432 6.15 -6.96 -16.09
CA VAL A 432 4.88 -7.51 -15.59
C VAL A 432 3.72 -6.62 -16.08
N PRO A 433 2.73 -7.18 -16.80
CA PRO A 433 1.53 -6.45 -17.18
C PRO A 433 0.62 -6.20 -15.97
N VAL A 434 -0.31 -5.26 -16.10
CA VAL A 434 -1.42 -5.12 -15.14
C VAL A 434 -2.25 -6.40 -15.06
N ILE A 435 -2.78 -6.69 -13.86
CA ILE A 435 -3.69 -7.81 -13.63
C ILE A 435 -5.03 -7.52 -14.31
N ASN A 436 -5.55 -6.31 -14.08
CA ASN A 436 -6.81 -5.83 -14.65
C ASN A 436 -6.54 -4.70 -15.66
N PRO A 437 -6.96 -4.82 -16.94
CA PRO A 437 -6.83 -3.72 -17.90
C PRO A 437 -7.60 -2.47 -17.46
N LEU A 438 -7.05 -1.28 -17.76
CA LEU A 438 -7.72 0.00 -17.52
C LEU A 438 -9.12 0.04 -18.16
N MET A 439 -10.13 0.48 -17.40
CA MET A 439 -11.51 0.59 -17.89
C MET A 439 -11.65 1.48 -19.12
N GLY A 440 -10.94 2.62 -19.15
CA GLY A 440 -10.95 3.54 -20.27
C GLY A 440 -10.37 2.95 -21.57
N ALA A 441 -9.49 1.95 -21.48
CA ALA A 441 -8.98 1.24 -22.65
C ALA A 441 -10.00 0.22 -23.19
N SER A 442 -10.69 -0.49 -22.27
CA SER A 442 -11.74 -1.45 -22.60
C SER A 442 -12.96 -0.78 -23.27
N ALA A 443 -13.35 0.41 -22.82
CA ALA A 443 -14.44 1.18 -23.42
C ALA A 443 -14.16 1.63 -24.87
N LYS A 444 -12.92 1.98 -25.20
CA LYS A 444 -12.52 2.33 -26.58
C LYS A 444 -12.57 1.12 -27.51
N LYS A 445 -12.16 -0.06 -27.03
CA LYS A 445 -12.20 -1.30 -27.82
C LYS A 445 -13.64 -1.71 -28.15
N ALA A 446 -14.56 -1.61 -27.18
CA ALA A 446 -15.98 -1.90 -27.40
C ALA A 446 -16.65 -0.95 -28.43
N LYS A 447 -16.28 0.34 -28.42
CA LYS A 447 -16.76 1.31 -29.42
C LYS A 447 -16.14 1.15 -30.81
N ALA A 448 -14.98 0.52 -30.93
CA ALA A 448 -14.32 0.27 -32.22
C ALA A 448 -14.83 -1.01 -32.91
N THR A 449 -15.54 -1.87 -32.17
CA THR A 449 -16.11 -3.14 -32.66
C THR A 449 -17.63 -3.12 -32.83
N ALA A 450 -18.26 -1.98 -32.55
CA ALA A 450 -19.68 -1.70 -32.80
C ALA A 450 -19.77 -0.65 -33.92
#